data_AF-R1I8Z1-F1
#
_entry.id   AF-R1I8Z1-F1
#
_cell.length_a   1.000
_cell.length_b   1.000
_cell.length_c   1.000
_cell.angle_alpha   90.00
_cell.angle_beta   90.00
_cell.angle_gamma   90.00
#
_symmetry.space_group_name_H-M   'P 1'
#
loop_
_entity.id
_entity.type
_entity.pdbx_description
1 polymer ?
#
loop_
_entity_poly.entity_id
_entity_poly.type
_entity_poly.pdbx_seq_one_letter_code
_entity_poly.pdbx_strand_id
1 'polypeptide(L)'
;MGEHRITEAELQQRIVQAAGLYGWRVAHFRPARTVQGWRTPMQGDVGVPDLILARDGRVLLAELKSDRGRPTPDQELWLEALGDHGRLWRPADWIKINSELLRRHR
;
A
#
# COMPACT_ATOMS: atom_id res chain seq x y z
N MET A 1 21.26 -6.58 21.07
CA MET A 1 20.82 -5.42 20.26
C MET A 1 19.71 -5.91 19.38
N GLY A 2 18.45 -5.54 19.65
CA GLY A 2 17.33 -6.02 18.85
C GLY A 2 17.41 -5.45 17.44
N GLU A 3 17.31 -6.30 16.41
CA GLU A 3 17.19 -5.85 15.02
C GLU A 3 16.02 -4.87 14.92
N HIS A 4 16.30 -3.64 14.48
CA HIS A 4 15.26 -2.65 14.24
C HIS A 4 14.54 -3.05 12.94
N ARG A 5 13.45 -3.79 13.11
CA ARG A 5 12.62 -4.25 12.02
C ARG A 5 11.69 -3.12 11.59
N ILE A 6 11.80 -2.72 10.32
CA ILE A 6 10.93 -1.70 9.72
C ILE A 6 9.47 -2.16 9.87
N THR A 7 8.66 -1.29 10.46
CA THR A 7 7.22 -1.50 10.63
C THR A 7 6.48 -1.22 9.34
N GLU A 8 5.23 -1.70 9.26
CA GLU A 8 4.33 -1.42 8.14
C GLU A 8 4.08 0.09 7.97
N ALA A 9 3.92 0.82 9.08
CA ALA A 9 3.75 2.26 9.09
C ALA A 9 4.99 3.01 8.55
N GLU A 10 6.19 2.57 8.92
CA GLU A 10 7.43 3.15 8.39
C GLU A 10 7.61 2.87 6.91
N LEU A 11 7.27 1.66 6.45
CA LEU A 11 7.25 1.33 5.02
C LEU A 11 6.27 2.24 4.27
N GLN A 12 5.04 2.38 4.78
CA GLN A 12 4.01 3.24 4.20
C GLN A 12 4.51 4.68 4.06
N GLN A 13 5.12 5.24 5.10
CA GLN A 13 5.67 6.59 5.06
C GLN A 13 6.77 6.74 3.99
N ARG A 14 7.68 5.78 3.87
CA ARG A 14 8.73 5.78 2.84
C ARG A 14 8.16 5.73 1.43
N ILE A 15 7.13 4.91 1.21
CA ILE A 15 6.44 4.81 -0.08
C ILE A 15 5.76 6.12 -0.44
N VAL A 16 5.00 6.72 0.49
CA VAL A 16 4.31 7.99 0.25
C VAL A 16 5.30 9.11 -0.10
N GLN A 17 6.44 9.17 0.61
CA GLN A 17 7.50 10.14 0.31
C GLN A 17 8.12 9.91 -1.07
N ALA A 18 8.53 8.68 -1.39
CA ALA A 18 9.12 8.34 -2.68
C ALA A 18 8.14 8.57 -3.84
N ALA A 19 6.88 8.18 -3.67
CA ALA A 19 5.80 8.43 -4.60
C ALA A 19 5.67 9.92 -4.93
N GLY A 20 5.63 10.79 -3.91
CA GLY A 20 5.59 12.24 -4.09
C GLY A 20 6.80 12.79 -4.84
N LEU A 21 8.02 12.35 -4.47
CA LEU A 21 9.26 12.75 -5.15
C LEU A 21 9.29 12.35 -6.62
N TYR A 22 8.71 11.20 -6.95
CA TYR A 22 8.69 10.66 -8.31
C TYR A 22 7.43 11.08 -9.10
N GLY A 23 6.61 11.98 -8.56
CA GLY A 23 5.45 12.53 -9.28
C GLY A 23 4.23 11.61 -9.34
N TRP A 24 4.14 10.61 -8.47
CA TRP A 24 2.92 9.84 -8.30
C TRP A 24 1.89 10.62 -7.48
N ARG A 25 0.62 10.49 -7.84
CA ARG A 25 -0.48 10.70 -6.90
C ARG A 25 -0.56 9.50 -5.98
N VAL A 26 -0.75 9.72 -4.69
CA VAL A 26 -0.88 8.66 -3.69
C VAL A 26 -1.98 9.00 -2.70
N ALA A 27 -2.82 8.01 -2.38
CA ALA A 27 -3.86 8.12 -1.36
C ALA A 27 -3.77 6.94 -0.39
N HIS A 28 -4.07 7.23 0.88
CA HIS A 28 -4.22 6.26 1.96
C HIS A 28 -5.33 6.76 2.89
N PHE A 29 -6.32 5.92 3.17
CA PHE A 29 -7.47 6.29 3.99
C PHE A 29 -7.29 5.76 5.41
N ARG A 30 -7.07 6.69 6.35
CA ARG A 30 -6.89 6.33 7.76
C ARG A 30 -8.24 6.07 8.42
N PRO A 31 -8.32 5.09 9.34
CA PRO A 31 -9.50 4.92 10.19
C PRO A 31 -9.84 6.22 10.94
N ALA A 32 -11.12 6.50 11.08
CA ALA A 32 -11.63 7.63 11.85
C ALA A 32 -12.39 7.13 13.08
N ARG A 33 -12.38 7.94 14.15
CA ARG A 33 -13.15 7.65 15.38
C ARG A 33 -14.58 8.13 15.20
N THR A 34 -15.54 7.23 15.37
CA THR A 34 -16.98 7.52 15.39
C THR A 34 -17.54 7.32 16.80
N VAL A 35 -18.81 7.69 17.01
CA VAL A 35 -19.55 7.36 18.26
C VAL A 35 -19.64 5.86 18.53
N GLN A 36 -19.48 5.02 17.50
CA GLN A 36 -19.51 3.56 17.58
C GLN A 36 -18.09 2.92 17.61
N GLY A 37 -17.03 3.72 17.67
CA GLY A 37 -15.64 3.25 17.67
C GLY A 37 -14.86 3.58 16.38
N TRP A 38 -13.67 3.01 16.25
CA TRP A 38 -12.78 3.23 15.10
C TRP A 38 -13.24 2.45 13.89
N ARG A 39 -13.44 3.15 12.76
CA ARG A 39 -13.89 2.56 11.49
C ARG A 39 -13.33 3.33 10.30
N THR A 40 -13.18 2.66 9.17
CA THR A 40 -12.98 3.30 7.88
C THR A 40 -14.33 3.33 7.17
N PRO A 41 -15.00 4.49 7.06
CA PRO A 41 -16.32 4.56 6.43
C PRO A 41 -16.19 4.27 4.94
N MET A 42 -16.89 3.24 4.48
CA MET A 42 -16.91 2.86 3.07
C MET A 42 -18.20 2.10 2.73
N GLN A 43 -18.46 1.95 1.43
CA GLN A 43 -19.49 1.08 0.87
C GLN A 43 -18.82 0.13 -0.13
N GLY A 44 -19.23 -1.14 -0.14
CA GLY A 44 -18.67 -2.19 -1.02
C GLY A 44 -17.82 -3.21 -0.26
N ASP A 45 -16.91 -3.87 -0.98
CA ASP A 45 -16.11 -4.97 -0.46
C ASP A 45 -14.96 -4.50 0.43
N VAL A 46 -14.92 -4.99 1.66
CA VAL A 46 -13.86 -4.69 2.63
C VAL A 46 -12.49 -5.23 2.16
N GLY A 47 -11.41 -4.77 2.78
CA GLY A 47 -10.05 -5.26 2.47
C GLY A 47 -9.40 -4.58 1.26
N VAL A 48 -9.92 -3.42 0.83
CA VAL A 48 -9.25 -2.60 -0.20
C VAL A 48 -7.79 -2.34 0.18
N PRO A 49 -6.83 -2.42 -0.77
CA PRO A 49 -5.42 -2.23 -0.47
C PRO A 49 -5.08 -0.88 0.17
N ASP A 50 -4.07 -0.88 1.04
CA ASP A 50 -3.67 0.29 1.84
C ASP A 50 -3.37 1.57 1.05
N LEU A 51 -2.76 1.43 -0.13
CA LEU A 51 -2.33 2.55 -0.96
C LEU A 51 -2.91 2.48 -2.36
N ILE A 52 -3.40 3.62 -2.85
CA ILE A 52 -3.72 3.84 -4.27
C ILE A 52 -2.66 4.78 -4.83
N LEU A 53 -1.99 4.37 -5.90
CA LEU A 53 -0.98 5.17 -6.60
C LEU A 53 -1.32 5.32 -8.08
N ALA A 54 -1.18 6.53 -8.62
CA ALA A 54 -1.38 6.79 -10.04
C ALA A 54 -0.34 7.76 -10.62
N ARG A 55 0.21 7.44 -11.80
CA ARG A 55 1.12 8.31 -12.56
C ARG A 55 1.13 7.92 -14.03
N ASP A 56 0.96 8.88 -14.93
CA ASP A 56 1.10 8.71 -16.39
C ASP A 56 0.30 7.51 -16.95
N GLY A 57 -0.97 7.36 -16.53
CA GLY A 57 -1.83 6.25 -16.94
C GLY A 57 -1.56 4.91 -16.24
N ARG A 58 -0.49 4.80 -15.44
CA ARG A 58 -0.24 3.64 -14.57
C ARG A 58 -1.01 3.79 -13.27
N VAL A 59 -1.68 2.71 -12.85
CA VAL A 59 -2.35 2.60 -11.55
C VAL A 59 -1.80 1.40 -10.81
N LEU A 60 -1.44 1.59 -9.55
CA LEU A 60 -1.04 0.55 -8.61
C LEU A 60 -1.93 0.62 -7.37
N LEU A 61 -2.39 -0.52 -6.89
CA LEU A 61 -3.03 -0.66 -5.60
C LEU A 61 -2.18 -1.59 -4.74
N ALA A 62 -1.60 -1.06 -3.66
CA ALA A 62 -0.61 -1.75 -2.87
C ALA A 62 -1.12 -2.03 -1.44
N GLU A 63 -1.17 -3.31 -1.11
CA GLU A 63 -1.35 -3.85 0.24
C GLU A 63 0.02 -3.96 0.90
N LEU A 64 0.16 -3.41 2.10
CA LEU A 64 1.39 -3.40 2.85
C LEU A 64 1.32 -4.43 3.97
N LYS A 65 2.42 -5.15 4.19
CA LYS A 65 2.56 -6.05 5.35
C LYS A 65 3.96 -5.95 5.92
N SER A 66 4.11 -6.26 7.21
CA SER A 66 5.41 -6.67 7.74
C SER A 66 5.97 -7.88 6.98
N ASP A 67 7.28 -8.19 7.06
CA ASP A 67 7.80 -9.30 6.23
C ASP A 67 7.21 -10.68 6.61
N ARG A 68 6.61 -10.81 7.80
CA ARG A 68 5.90 -12.02 8.22
C ARG A 68 4.36 -11.87 8.17
N GLY A 69 3.86 -10.68 7.88
CA GLY A 69 2.45 -10.40 7.76
C GLY A 69 1.86 -11.11 6.54
N ARG A 70 0.63 -11.60 6.72
CA ARG A 70 -0.15 -12.22 5.66
C ARG A 70 -1.39 -11.35 5.38
N PRO A 71 -1.79 -11.21 4.11
CA PRO A 71 -3.08 -10.60 3.78
C PRO A 71 -4.22 -11.38 4.45
N THR A 72 -5.31 -10.68 4.74
CA THR A 72 -6.57 -11.32 5.14
C THR A 72 -7.24 -11.94 3.90
N PRO A 73 -8.21 -12.86 4.07
CA PRO A 73 -8.94 -13.43 2.92
C PRO A 73 -9.55 -12.37 1.99
N ASP A 74 -10.14 -11.31 2.55
CA ASP A 74 -10.71 -10.22 1.74
C ASP A 74 -9.62 -9.46 0.94
N GLN A 75 -8.44 -9.25 1.54
CA GLN A 75 -7.30 -8.64 0.85
C GLN A 75 -6.75 -9.54 -0.25
N GLU A 76 -6.75 -10.87 -0.06
CA GLU A 76 -6.38 -11.83 -1.10
C GLU A 76 -7.34 -11.76 -2.29
N LEU A 77 -8.65 -11.69 -2.05
CA LEU A 77 -9.66 -11.51 -3.09
C LEU A 77 -9.45 -10.21 -3.88
N TRP A 78 -9.12 -9.11 -3.21
CA TRP A 78 -8.75 -7.87 -3.88
C TRP A 78 -7.48 -8.03 -4.72
N LEU A 79 -6.42 -8.61 -4.18
CA LEU A 79 -5.16 -8.81 -4.91
C LEU A 79 -5.37 -9.67 -6.16
N GLU A 80 -6.21 -10.71 -6.07
CA GLU A 80 -6.60 -11.53 -7.22
C GLU A 80 -7.36 -10.70 -8.27
N ALA A 81 -8.41 -9.99 -7.85
CA ALA A 81 -9.25 -9.18 -8.75
C ALA A 81 -8.47 -8.04 -9.43
N LEU A 82 -7.44 -7.51 -8.77
CA LEU A 82 -6.62 -6.42 -9.28
C LEU A 82 -5.58 -6.86 -10.32
N GLY A 83 -5.22 -8.14 -10.35
CA GLY A 83 -4.21 -8.69 -11.25
C GLY A 83 -2.92 -7.85 -11.28
N ASP A 84 -2.53 -7.40 -12.48
CA ASP A 84 -1.29 -6.64 -12.70
C ASP A 84 -1.25 -5.26 -12.03
N HIS A 85 -2.39 -4.75 -11.55
CA HIS A 85 -2.45 -3.52 -10.77
C HIS A 85 -2.19 -3.73 -9.28
N GLY A 86 -2.38 -4.96 -8.77
CA GLY A 86 -2.24 -5.31 -7.37
C GLY A 86 -0.78 -5.49 -6.94
N ARG A 87 -0.43 -5.01 -5.76
CA ARG A 87 0.90 -5.21 -5.15
C ARG A 87 0.73 -5.67 -3.72
N LEU A 88 1.47 -6.70 -3.33
CA LEU A 88 1.73 -7.04 -1.94
C LEU A 88 3.17 -6.67 -1.63
N TRP A 89 3.36 -5.64 -0.81
CA TRP A 89 4.66 -5.04 -0.56
C TRP A 89 5.06 -5.19 0.91
N ARG A 90 6.33 -5.55 1.12
CA ARG A 90 6.95 -5.73 2.44
C ARG A 90 8.21 -4.87 2.57
N PRO A 91 8.72 -4.64 3.80
CA PRO A 91 9.98 -3.92 3.98
C PRO A 91 11.15 -4.54 3.20
N ALA A 92 11.23 -5.87 3.15
CA ALA A 92 12.24 -6.59 2.35
C ALA A 92 12.17 -6.27 0.84
N ASP A 93 11.02 -5.82 0.33
CA ASP A 93 10.84 -5.48 -1.08
C ASP A 93 11.28 -4.05 -1.42
N TRP A 94 11.82 -3.28 -0.46
CA TRP A 94 12.08 -1.83 -0.65
C TRP A 94 12.82 -1.48 -1.94
N ILE A 95 13.86 -2.25 -2.30
CA ILE A 95 14.62 -2.00 -3.53
C ILE A 95 13.69 -2.14 -4.76
N LYS A 96 12.89 -3.22 -4.83
CA LYS A 96 11.92 -3.45 -5.91
C LYS A 96 10.85 -2.35 -5.95
N ILE A 97 10.30 -1.97 -4.79
CA ILE A 97 9.29 -0.92 -4.67
C ILE A 97 9.84 0.40 -5.21
N ASN A 98 11.01 0.81 -4.71
CA ASN A 98 11.61 2.08 -5.08
C ASN A 98 11.95 2.13 -6.58
N SER A 99 12.47 1.02 -7.14
CA SER A 99 12.72 0.91 -8.58
C SER A 99 11.43 1.00 -9.41
N GLU A 100 10.33 0.37 -8.95
CA GLU A 100 9.04 0.43 -9.65
C GLU A 100 8.46 1.85 -9.65
N LEU A 101 8.54 2.56 -8.52
CA LEU A 101 8.09 3.95 -8.40
C LEU A 101 8.98 4.90 -9.22
N LEU A 102 10.28 4.67 -9.28
CA LEU A 102 11.21 5.51 -10.05
C LEU A 102 11.01 5.36 -11.57
N ARG A 103 10.64 4.17 -12.05
CA ARG A 103 10.56 3.87 -13.49
C ARG A 103 9.52 4.74 -14.21
N ARG A 104 9.99 5.68 -15.04
CA ARG A 104 9.15 6.49 -15.92
C ARG A 104 8.52 5.62 -17.01
N HIS A 105 7.25 5.86 -17.30
CA HIS A 105 6.65 5.37 -18.54
C HIS A 105 7.10 6.31 -19.67
N ARG A 106 7.54 5.74 -20.79
CA ARG A 106 7.80 6.51 -22.02
C ARG A 106 6.51 6.65 -22.81
#